data_AF-A0A0C2ZGI4-F1
#
_entry.id   AF-A0A0C2ZGI4-F1
#
_cell.length_a   1.000
_cell.length_b   1.000
_cell.length_c   1.000
_cell.angle_alpha   90.00
_cell.angle_beta   90.00
_cell.angle_gamma   90.00
#
_symmetry.space_group_name_H-M   'P 1'
#
loop_
_entity.id
_entity.type
_entity.pdbx_description
1 polymer ?
#
loop_
_entity_poly.entity_id
_entity_poly.type
_entity_poly.pdbx_seq_one_letter_code
_entity_poly.pdbx_strand_id
1 'polypeptide(L)' 'LKYWESLRTTRSQLARMALDFLLASASSVDAERVFSGGRLQANHLQNQMSLQSFKAQVAVGSWYDTPL' A
#
# COMPACT_ATOMS: atom_id res chain seq x y z
N LEU A 1 17.30 0.98 -1.97
CA LEU A 1 16.84 2.38 -1.81
C LEU A 1 17.99 3.34 -1.50
N LYS A 2 18.69 3.22 -0.35
CA LYS A 2 19.80 4.12 0.06
C LYS A 2 20.86 4.42 -1.01
N TYR A 3 21.24 3.43 -1.82
CA TYR A 3 22.17 3.63 -2.95
C TYR A 3 21.62 4.62 -3.99
N TRP A 4 20.38 4.44 -4.45
CA TRP A 4 19.75 5.35 -5.41
C TRP A 4 19.43 6.72 -4.79
N GLU A 5 19.13 6.77 -3.49
CA GLU A 5 19.01 8.04 -2.75
C GLU A 5 20.31 8.83 -2.73
N SER A 6 21.46 8.18 -2.54
CA SER A 6 22.77 8.87 -2.59
C SER A 6 23.10 9.40 -3.98
N LEU A 7 22.54 8.80 -5.04
CA LEU A 7 22.74 9.21 -6.43
C LEU A 7 21.71 10.22 -6.94
N ARG A 8 20.74 10.63 -6.12
CA ARG A 8 19.73 11.64 -6.51
C ARG A 8 20.35 12.99 -6.87
N THR A 9 21.48 13.34 -6.27
CA THR A 9 22.18 14.61 -6.49
C THR A 9 23.00 14.59 -7.79
N THR A 10 23.57 13.43 -8.16
CA THR A 10 24.45 13.29 -9.34
C THR A 10 23.71 12.82 -10.59
N ARG A 11 22.70 11.94 -10.44
CA ARG A 11 21.95 11.32 -11.55
C ARG A 11 20.45 11.36 -11.24
N SER A 12 19.92 12.57 -11.11
CA SER A 12 18.57 12.84 -10.61
C SER A 12 17.46 12.09 -11.34
N GLN A 13 17.49 12.03 -12.67
CA GLN A 13 16.44 11.38 -13.47
C GLN A 13 16.49 9.84 -13.40
N LEU A 14 17.69 9.26 -13.54
CA LEU A 14 17.87 7.80 -13.47
C LEU A 14 17.63 7.28 -12.05
N ALA A 15 18.15 7.98 -11.05
CA ALA A 15 17.90 7.64 -9.65
C ALA A 15 16.41 7.76 -9.30
N ARG A 16 15.70 8.77 -9.86
CA ARG A 16 14.26 8.90 -9.67
C ARG A 16 13.50 7.74 -10.28
N MET A 17 13.75 7.40 -11.54
CA MET A 17 13.11 6.25 -12.20
C MET A 17 13.38 4.94 -11.46
N ALA A 18 14.62 4.69 -11.03
CA ALA A 18 14.97 3.48 -10.30
C ALA A 18 14.29 3.42 -8.92
N LEU A 19 14.18 4.54 -8.21
CA LEU A 19 13.42 4.61 -6.97
C LEU A 19 11.93 4.38 -7.21
N ASP A 20 11.35 5.04 -8.21
CA ASP A 20 9.93 4.89 -8.54
C ASP A 20 9.61 3.42 -8.92
N PHE A 21 10.49 2.76 -9.67
CA PHE A 21 10.34 1.34 -10.03
C PHE A 21 10.51 0.39 -8.84
N LEU A 22 11.45 0.67 -7.93
CA LEU A 22 11.70 -0.16 -6.76
C LEU A 22 10.69 0.08 -5.61
N LEU A 23 10.06 1.25 -5.57
CA LEU A 23 9.03 1.62 -4.59
C LEU A 23 7.61 1.31 -5.10
N ALA A 24 7.41 1.23 -6.41
CA ALA A 24 6.21 0.64 -6.97
C ALA A 24 6.13 -0.80 -6.47
N SER A 25 5.14 -1.09 -5.63
CA SER A 25 4.97 -2.42 -5.04
C SER A 25 4.89 -3.46 -6.16
N ALA A 26 5.88 -4.35 -6.23
CA ALA A 26 6.05 -5.27 -7.34
C ALA A 26 5.03 -6.42 -7.35
N SER A 27 4.16 -6.51 -6.34
CA SER A 27 3.22 -7.62 -6.22
C SER A 27 1.79 -7.13 -6.00
N SER A 28 0.88 -7.57 -6.87
CA SER A 28 -0.56 -7.53 -6.63
C SER A 28 -0.93 -8.33 -5.37
N VAL A 29 -0.07 -9.26 -4.95
CA VAL A 29 -0.21 -10.12 -3.78
C VAL A 29 -0.17 -9.32 -2.47
N ASP A 30 0.57 -8.22 -2.38
CA ASP A 30 0.62 -7.42 -1.15
C ASP A 30 -0.70 -6.66 -0.92
N ALA A 31 -1.26 -6.08 -1.98
CA ALA A 31 -2.61 -5.50 -1.93
C ALA A 31 -3.66 -6.59 -1.66
N GLU A 32 -3.54 -7.75 -2.30
CA GLU A 32 -4.46 -8.89 -2.10
C GLU A 32 -4.38 -9.48 -0.70
N ARG A 33 -3.22 -9.47 -0.03
CA ARG A 33 -3.07 -9.86 1.38
C ARG A 33 -3.85 -8.92 2.29
N VAL A 34 -3.78 -7.60 2.05
CA VAL A 34 -4.59 -6.61 2.77
C VAL A 34 -6.09 -6.85 2.52
N PHE A 35 -6.49 -7.16 1.28
CA PHE A 35 -7.88 -7.50 0.98
C PHE A 35 -8.33 -8.85 1.54
N SER A 36 -7.42 -9.84 1.69
CA SER A 36 -7.74 -11.17 2.22
C SER A 36 -7.88 -11.16 3.74
N GLY A 37 -6.99 -10.47 4.47
CA GLY A 37 -7.17 -10.18 5.90
C GLY A 37 -8.44 -9.36 6.13
N GLY A 38 -8.62 -8.32 5.30
CA GLY A 38 -9.82 -7.51 5.28
C GLY A 38 -11.10 -8.28 4.91
N ARG A 39 -11.05 -9.39 4.18
CA ARG A 39 -12.25 -10.18 3.79
C ARG A 39 -12.92 -10.88 4.97
N LEU A 40 -12.16 -11.30 5.98
CA LEU A 40 -12.71 -11.88 7.21
C LEU A 40 -13.51 -10.83 8.01
N GLN A 41 -13.04 -9.58 8.03
CA GLN A 41 -13.76 -8.46 8.63
C GLN A 41 -14.86 -7.90 7.71
N ALA A 42 -14.62 -7.81 6.41
CA ALA A 42 -15.52 -7.24 5.43
C ALA A 42 -16.77 -8.10 5.21
N ASN A 43 -16.69 -9.44 5.20
CA ASN A 43 -17.89 -10.27 5.13
C ASN A 43 -18.77 -10.10 6.38
N HIS A 44 -18.15 -9.97 7.56
CA HIS A 44 -18.89 -9.81 8.81
C HIS A 44 -19.46 -8.39 8.97
N LEU A 45 -18.80 -7.38 8.40
CA LEU A 45 -19.20 -5.97 8.41
C LEU A 45 -20.05 -5.55 7.20
N GLN A 46 -20.02 -6.25 6.06
CA GLN A 46 -20.79 -5.91 4.85
C GLN A 46 -22.30 -6.02 5.07
N ASN A 47 -22.76 -6.86 6.00
CA ASN A 47 -24.17 -6.87 6.40
C ASN A 47 -24.59 -5.63 7.21
N GLN A 48 -23.67 -4.73 7.59
CA GLN A 48 -23.96 -3.54 8.42
C GLN A 48 -23.17 -2.26 8.04
N MET A 49 -22.29 -2.29 7.04
CA MET A 49 -21.36 -1.19 6.76
C MET A 49 -21.42 -0.73 5.31
N SER A 50 -21.51 0.60 5.11
CA SER A 50 -21.49 1.20 3.78
C SER A 50 -20.11 1.10 3.13
N LEU A 51 -20.07 1.02 1.80
CA LEU A 51 -18.82 0.98 1.00
C LEU A 51 -17.87 2.15 1.30
N GLN A 52 -18.42 3.31 1.66
CA GLN A 52 -17.68 4.50 2.08
C GLN A 52 -16.90 4.27 3.38
N SER A 53 -17.54 3.67 4.38
CA SER A 53 -16.93 3.39 5.68
C SER A 53 -15.86 2.32 5.58
N PHE A 54 -16.08 1.30 4.74
CA PHE A 54 -15.06 0.28 4.44
C PHE A 54 -13.81 0.88 3.80
N LYS A 55 -13.96 1.76 2.78
CA LYS A 55 -12.82 2.46 2.15
C LYS A 55 -12.06 3.32 3.16
N ALA A 56 -12.77 4.02 4.04
CA ALA A 56 -12.14 4.83 5.08
C ALA A 56 -11.35 3.97 6.07
N GLN A 57 -11.89 2.82 6.50
CA GLN A 57 -11.18 1.90 7.39
C GLN A 57 -9.93 1.30 6.73
N VAL A 58 -10.00 0.89 5.47
CA VAL A 58 -8.83 0.37 4.74
C VAL A 58 -7.75 1.47 4.57
N ALA A 59 -8.15 2.70 4.26
CA ALA A 59 -7.21 3.82 4.17
C ALA A 59 -6.53 4.12 5.51
N VAL A 60 -7.30 4.13 6.61
CA VAL A 60 -6.78 4.33 7.97
C VAL A 60 -5.87 3.16 8.38
N GLY A 61 -6.27 1.91 8.14
CA GLY A 61 -5.45 0.73 8.42
C GLY A 61 -4.12 0.75 7.67
N SER A 62 -4.14 1.14 6.39
CA SER A 62 -2.93 1.33 5.58
C SER A 62 -2.03 2.48 6.06
N TRP A 63 -2.58 3.50 6.72
CA TRP A 63 -1.79 4.61 7.27
C TRP A 63 -1.12 4.29 8.60
N TYR A 64 -1.75 3.44 9.42
CA TYR A 64 -1.20 3.04 10.72
C TYR A 64 -0.32 1.79 10.67
N ASP A 65 -0.11 1.21 9.47
CA ASP A 65 0.62 -0.06 9.26
C ASP A 65 0.10 -1.20 10.16
N THR A 66 -1.15 -1.05 10.61
CA THR A 66 -1.86 -2.05 11.40
C THR A 66 -2.48 -3.05 10.44
N PRO A 67 -2.22 -4.36 10.61
CA PRO A 67 -3.01 -5.36 9.91
C PRO A 67 -4.43 -5.23 10.44
N LEU A 68 -5.37 -4.88 9.56
CA LEU A 68 -6.80 -5.08 9.80
C LEU A 68 -7.05 -6.56 10.03
#